data_AF-A0A8S9K4U8-F1
#
_entry.id   AF-A0A8S9K4U8-F1
#
_cell.length_a   1.000
_cell.length_b   1.000
_cell.length_c   1.000
_cell.angle_alpha   90.00
_cell.angle_beta   90.00
_cell.angle_gamma   90.00
#
_symmetry.space_group_name_H-M   'P 1'
#
loop_
_entity.id
_entity.type
_entity.pdbx_description
1 polymer ?
#
loop_
_entity_poly.entity_id
_entity_poly.type
_entity_poly.pdbx_seq_one_letter_code
_entity_poly.pdbx_strand_id
1 'polypeptide(L)'
;MSQDSQLLFRLSKLSHRNKDVFIQKSVRLFSTSPYLTVCNVWDDALRFVEGNSHYGGIILFDPAKEEVLRVLEKIVPQELYNSSLMGASQGWGFFSQQRSNHNSVCISDLYNPLPSKSNTKMIPLPPLTSMLYGQTKVVWNVAMSSSSPHEEDCVVAIKFLGRQLSMCKPGRDHAWTNRLIPFDCAENSNLMYSKKDQRFYLPAPGSNYLCSWDLHNNDPKFNELVFHNLPQLPHSAWEALDSCFREDHWVESPSGQSFLVRWYSVVPSLRSKDPIVMVFREE
;
A
#
# COMPACT_ATOMS: atom_id res chain seq x y z
N MET A 1 8.36 -27.08 29.36
CA MET A 1 8.11 -27.19 27.92
C MET A 1 7.94 -25.78 27.39
N SER A 2 8.91 -25.39 26.58
CA SER A 2 9.21 -24.05 26.09
C SER A 2 8.66 -23.86 24.67
N GLN A 3 8.70 -22.62 24.20
CA GLN A 3 8.55 -22.11 22.83
C GLN A 3 7.12 -21.69 22.45
N ASP A 4 6.88 -20.55 21.79
CA ASP A 4 7.67 -19.36 21.46
C ASP A 4 6.61 -18.31 21.05
N SER A 5 6.55 -17.15 21.70
CA SER A 5 5.81 -16.00 21.18
C SER A 5 6.82 -14.88 20.97
N GLN A 6 7.41 -14.85 19.79
CA GLN A 6 8.31 -13.77 19.39
C GLN A 6 7.47 -12.52 19.10
N LEU A 7 7.41 -11.65 20.12
CA LEU A 7 6.89 -10.29 20.02
C LEU A 7 7.84 -9.44 19.17
N LEU A 8 7.40 -9.07 17.96
CA LEU A 8 8.03 -8.05 17.13
C LEU A 8 7.76 -6.66 17.72
N PHE A 9 8.71 -6.15 18.51
CA PHE A 9 8.75 -4.76 19.00
C PHE A 9 9.77 -3.94 18.22
N ARG A 10 9.52 -2.63 18.10
CA ARG A 10 10.44 -1.51 17.78
C ARG A 10 10.34 -0.87 16.39
N LEU A 11 9.21 -0.19 16.13
CA LEU A 11 9.19 0.95 15.18
C LEU A 11 9.20 2.33 15.88
N SER A 12 9.20 2.39 17.23
CA SER A 12 9.07 3.64 18.00
C SER A 12 10.40 4.37 18.30
N LYS A 13 11.51 4.04 17.62
CA LYS A 13 12.84 4.67 17.85
C LYS A 13 13.39 5.49 16.68
N LEU A 14 12.55 6.06 15.81
CA LEU A 14 13.02 7.11 14.89
C LEU A 14 13.01 8.46 15.62
N SER A 15 14.18 8.79 16.15
CA SER A 15 14.54 9.98 16.91
C SER A 15 14.13 11.30 16.24
N HIS A 16 13.61 12.18 17.10
CA HIS A 16 13.21 13.56 16.91
C HIS A 16 14.44 14.46 16.70
N ARG A 17 15.02 14.55 15.49
CA ARG A 17 16.03 15.58 15.14
C ARG A 17 16.22 15.71 13.62
N ASN A 18 15.41 16.57 13.00
CA ASN A 18 15.79 17.49 11.91
C ASN A 18 14.54 18.28 11.51
N LYS A 19 14.63 19.61 11.52
CA LYS A 19 13.48 20.52 11.45
C LYS A 19 12.97 20.83 10.03
N ASP A 20 13.55 20.22 8.99
CA ASP A 20 13.15 20.47 7.59
C ASP A 20 12.72 19.20 6.84
N VAL A 21 12.11 18.24 7.55
CA VAL A 21 11.54 17.05 6.91
C VAL A 21 10.04 17.30 6.70
N PHE A 22 9.60 17.40 5.44
CA PHE A 22 8.18 17.27 5.11
C PHE A 22 7.72 15.87 5.52
N ILE A 23 7.20 15.74 6.75
CA ILE A 23 6.53 14.54 7.23
C ILE A 23 5.18 14.50 6.50
N GLN A 24 5.18 13.95 5.29
CA GLN A 24 3.96 13.51 4.64
C GLN A 24 3.31 12.50 5.60
N LYS A 25 2.09 12.82 6.07
CA LYS A 25 1.31 12.04 7.04
C LYS A 25 1.51 10.54 6.81
N SER A 26 1.85 9.81 7.87
CA SER A 26 2.06 8.35 7.89
C SER A 26 1.04 7.59 7.04
N VAL A 27 1.32 7.41 5.76
CA VAL A 27 0.70 6.38 4.95
C VAL A 27 1.71 5.24 4.99
N ARG A 28 1.46 4.21 5.79
CA ARG A 28 2.23 2.98 5.69
C ARG A 28 1.85 2.34 4.36
N LEU A 29 2.73 2.50 3.40
CA LEU A 29 2.60 1.87 2.10
C LEU A 29 3.11 0.45 2.23
N PHE A 30 2.19 -0.46 2.54
CA PHE A 30 2.44 -1.89 2.40
C PHE A 30 2.60 -2.17 0.90
N SER A 31 3.82 -2.03 0.43
CA SER A 31 4.24 -2.60 -0.84
C SER A 31 4.43 -4.09 -0.61
N THR A 32 4.00 -4.91 -1.55
CA THR A 32 4.38 -6.34 -1.65
C THR A 32 5.88 -6.52 -1.96
N SER A 33 6.63 -5.43 -2.10
CA SER A 33 8.09 -5.41 -2.02
C SER A 33 8.56 -5.85 -0.63
N PRO A 34 9.74 -6.50 -0.48
CA PRO A 34 10.30 -6.79 0.83
C PRO A 34 10.63 -5.53 1.65
N TYR A 35 10.50 -4.34 1.06
CA TYR A 35 10.80 -3.07 1.71
C TYR A 35 9.56 -2.22 1.95
N LEU A 36 9.49 -1.61 3.14
CA LEU A 36 8.53 -0.56 3.47
C LEU A 36 9.10 0.82 3.09
N THR A 37 8.29 1.62 2.39
CA THR A 37 8.66 3.01 2.09
C THR A 37 8.54 3.87 3.35
N VAL A 38 9.64 4.51 3.76
CA VAL A 38 9.66 5.39 4.94
C VAL A 38 9.45 6.84 4.53
N CYS A 39 10.30 7.36 3.65
CA CYS A 39 10.17 8.72 3.12
C CYS A 39 10.97 8.92 1.83
N ASN A 40 10.64 9.99 1.13
CA ASN A 40 11.43 10.53 0.03
C ASN A 40 12.45 11.53 0.60
N VAL A 41 13.66 11.51 0.05
CA VAL A 41 14.73 12.46 0.37
C VAL A 41 14.87 13.40 -0.83
N TRP A 42 14.36 14.60 -0.65
CA TRP A 42 14.60 15.73 -1.54
C TRP A 42 15.60 16.62 -0.83
N ASP A 43 16.68 16.99 -1.51
CA ASP A 43 17.61 17.98 -1.00
C ASP A 43 17.73 19.07 -2.07
N ASP A 44 17.49 20.32 -1.69
CA ASP A 44 17.58 21.50 -2.56
C ASP A 44 19.02 21.72 -3.07
N ALA A 45 20.03 21.10 -2.44
CA ALA A 45 21.41 21.05 -2.92
C ALA A 45 21.64 19.98 -4.01
N LEU A 46 20.65 19.13 -4.30
CA LEU A 46 20.78 18.10 -5.32
C LEU A 46 20.72 18.72 -6.72
N ARG A 47 21.85 18.57 -7.42
CA ARG A 47 22.14 19.17 -8.72
C ARG A 47 21.06 18.81 -9.74
N PHE A 48 20.73 19.78 -10.60
CA PHE A 48 19.96 19.50 -11.81
C PHE A 48 20.71 18.47 -12.66
N VAL A 49 19.98 17.47 -13.12
CA VAL A 49 20.37 16.64 -14.25
C VAL A 49 19.84 17.33 -15.51
N GLU A 50 20.61 17.30 -16.60
CA GLU A 50 20.14 17.79 -17.90
C GLU A 50 18.76 17.18 -18.24
N GLY A 51 17.77 18.02 -18.59
CA GLY A 51 16.42 17.56 -18.99
C GLY A 51 15.36 17.45 -17.87
N ASN A 52 15.13 18.52 -17.10
CA ASN A 52 14.05 18.62 -16.10
C ASN A 52 13.99 17.46 -15.09
N SER A 53 15.16 16.97 -14.66
CA SER A 53 15.27 15.92 -13.65
C SER A 53 16.22 16.34 -12.53
N HIS A 54 16.05 15.77 -11.35
CA HIS A 54 16.86 16.07 -10.17
C HIS A 54 17.44 14.79 -9.59
N TYR A 55 18.60 14.89 -8.94
CA TYR A 55 18.98 13.83 -8.02
C TYR A 55 18.05 13.86 -6.80
N GLY A 56 17.68 12.68 -6.34
CA GLY A 56 16.85 12.46 -5.15
C GLY A 56 17.23 11.15 -4.50
N GLY A 57 16.54 10.81 -3.43
CA GLY A 57 16.71 9.53 -2.77
C GLY A 57 15.43 9.02 -2.14
N ILE A 58 15.46 7.77 -1.75
CA ILE A 58 14.40 7.15 -0.96
C ILE A 58 15.01 6.45 0.25
N ILE A 59 14.24 6.43 1.35
CA ILE A 59 14.55 5.63 2.52
C ILE A 59 13.55 4.48 2.57
N LEU A 60 14.09 3.28 2.57
CA LEU A 60 13.38 2.02 2.65
C LEU A 60 13.73 1.33 3.97
N PHE A 61 12.79 0.58 4.53
CA PHE A 61 13.02 -0.26 5.70
C PHE A 61 12.83 -1.72 5.32
N ASP A 62 13.83 -2.55 5.61
CA ASP A 62 13.79 -4.01 5.48
C ASP A 62 13.30 -4.59 6.81
N PRO A 63 12.02 -4.99 6.93
CA PRO A 63 11.50 -5.57 8.15
C PRO A 63 12.09 -6.95 8.47
N ALA A 64 12.64 -7.68 7.48
CA ALA A 64 13.22 -9.00 7.72
C ALA A 64 14.64 -8.90 8.31
N LYS A 65 15.39 -7.87 7.91
CA LYS A 65 16.73 -7.58 8.45
C LYS A 65 16.74 -6.55 9.57
N GLU A 66 15.62 -5.88 9.79
CA GLU A 66 15.49 -4.70 10.65
C GLU A 66 16.45 -3.56 10.27
N GLU A 67 16.73 -3.43 8.97
CA GLU A 67 17.71 -2.48 8.44
C GLU A 67 17.05 -1.34 7.66
N VAL A 68 17.66 -0.15 7.75
CA VAL A 68 17.26 1.00 6.94
C VAL A 68 18.17 1.08 5.72
N LEU A 69 17.59 0.95 4.53
CA LEU A 69 18.28 1.12 3.26
C LEU A 69 18.06 2.55 2.74
N ARG A 70 19.17 3.24 2.46
CA ARG A 70 19.16 4.55 1.80
C ARG A 70 19.57 4.36 0.35
N VAL A 71 18.64 4.59 -0.57
CA VAL A 71 18.93 4.59 -2.01
C VAL A 71 19.04 6.05 -2.43
N LEU A 72 20.27 6.54 -2.53
CA LEU A 72 20.59 7.91 -2.96
C LEU A 72 20.81 7.95 -4.48
N GLU A 73 21.00 9.17 -5.00
CA GLU A 73 21.36 9.42 -6.41
C GLU A 73 20.35 8.86 -7.42
N LYS A 74 19.06 8.76 -7.04
CA LYS A 74 18.00 8.45 -8.00
C LYS A 74 17.75 9.67 -8.86
N ILE A 75 17.67 9.49 -10.18
CA ILE A 75 17.31 10.57 -11.10
C ILE A 75 15.80 10.65 -11.17
N VAL A 76 15.21 11.64 -10.52
CA VAL A 76 13.77 11.82 -10.36
C VAL A 76 13.25 12.93 -11.28
N PRO A 77 12.23 12.63 -12.11
CA PRO A 77 11.57 13.63 -12.94
C PRO A 77 10.92 14.76 -12.12
N GLN A 78 11.02 16.00 -12.60
CA GLN A 78 10.46 17.18 -11.94
C GLN A 78 8.92 17.09 -11.75
N GLU A 79 8.24 16.32 -12.59
CA GLU A 79 6.80 16.07 -12.48
C GLU A 79 6.43 15.42 -11.14
N LEU A 80 7.31 14.58 -10.58
CA LEU A 80 7.05 13.90 -9.30
C LEU A 80 7.18 14.84 -8.09
N TYR A 81 7.98 15.92 -8.18
CA TYR A 81 8.08 16.92 -7.11
C TYR A 81 6.76 17.63 -6.82
N ASN A 82 5.93 17.81 -7.86
CA ASN A 82 4.64 18.48 -7.75
C ASN A 82 3.47 17.47 -7.70
N SER A 83 3.78 16.22 -7.38
CA SER A 83 2.81 15.14 -7.31
C SER A 83 2.58 14.69 -5.87
N SER A 84 1.40 14.16 -5.58
CA SER A 84 1.08 13.56 -4.30
C SER A 84 1.13 12.04 -4.41
N LEU A 85 1.96 11.41 -3.58
CA LEU A 85 2.02 9.96 -3.45
C LEU A 85 0.68 9.42 -2.92
N MET A 86 0.05 8.56 -3.72
CA MET A 86 -1.18 7.85 -3.39
C MET A 86 -0.89 6.51 -2.72
N GLY A 87 0.16 5.84 -3.17
CA GLY A 87 0.67 4.63 -2.53
C GLY A 87 1.75 3.92 -3.31
N ALA A 88 2.18 2.74 -2.87
CA ALA A 88 3.21 1.98 -3.55
C ALA A 88 2.93 0.47 -3.50
N SER A 89 3.29 -0.24 -4.57
CA SER A 89 3.14 -1.68 -4.70
C SER A 89 4.17 -2.23 -5.69
N GLN A 90 4.73 -3.41 -5.41
CA GLN A 90 5.71 -4.08 -6.30
C GLN A 90 6.93 -3.20 -6.70
N GLY A 91 7.34 -2.26 -5.84
CA GLY A 91 8.44 -1.32 -6.12
C GLY A 91 8.06 -0.10 -6.95
N TRP A 92 6.79 0.05 -7.32
CA TRP A 92 6.26 1.20 -8.04
C TRP A 92 5.42 2.09 -7.12
N GLY A 93 5.57 3.40 -7.25
CA GLY A 93 4.74 4.40 -6.58
C GLY A 93 3.66 4.93 -7.50
N PHE A 94 2.49 5.23 -6.94
CA PHE A 94 1.33 5.82 -7.60
C PHE A 94 1.26 7.29 -7.22
N PHE A 95 1.16 8.17 -8.20
CA PHE A 95 1.23 9.61 -7.98
C PHE A 95 0.06 10.32 -8.66
N SER A 96 -0.59 11.25 -7.93
CA SER A 96 -1.52 12.22 -8.52
C SER A 96 -0.78 13.49 -8.89
N GLN A 97 -1.03 14.03 -10.08
CA GLN A 97 -0.45 15.31 -10.47
C GLN A 97 -1.37 16.45 -10.02
N GLN A 98 -0.97 17.15 -8.96
CA GLN A 98 -1.81 18.12 -8.25
C GLN A 98 -2.16 19.37 -9.07
N ARG A 99 -1.35 19.70 -10.10
CA ARG A 99 -1.59 20.85 -11.00
C ARG A 99 -2.50 20.54 -12.18
N SER A 100 -2.79 19.28 -12.46
CA SER A 100 -3.70 18.93 -13.54
C SER A 100 -5.13 18.84 -12.98
N ASN A 101 -6.07 19.60 -13.55
CA ASN A 101 -7.50 19.48 -13.22
C ASN A 101 -8.12 18.17 -13.74
N HIS A 102 -7.30 17.21 -14.16
CA HIS A 102 -7.70 16.08 -14.99
C HIS A 102 -7.69 14.75 -14.25
N ASN A 103 -7.61 14.73 -12.91
CA ASN A 103 -7.47 13.49 -12.14
C ASN A 103 -6.37 12.57 -12.70
N SER A 104 -5.26 13.15 -13.17
CA SER A 104 -4.22 12.37 -13.82
C SER A 104 -3.42 11.61 -12.76
N VAL A 105 -3.12 10.36 -13.11
CA VAL A 105 -2.33 9.45 -12.28
C VAL A 105 -1.18 8.94 -13.12
N CYS A 106 -0.02 8.76 -12.51
CA CYS A 106 1.06 8.00 -13.09
C CYS A 106 1.63 7.01 -12.07
N ILE A 107 2.29 5.97 -12.58
CA ILE A 107 3.12 5.09 -11.77
C ILE A 107 4.60 5.34 -12.09
N SER A 108 5.45 5.18 -11.09
CA SER A 108 6.88 5.40 -11.21
C SER A 108 7.70 4.36 -10.43
N ASP A 109 8.82 3.91 -10.99
CA ASP A 109 9.74 2.94 -10.36
C ASP A 109 10.66 3.57 -9.30
N LEU A 110 10.30 4.76 -8.81
CA LEU A 110 11.02 5.48 -7.77
C LEU A 110 11.27 4.62 -6.53
N TYR A 111 10.36 3.72 -6.17
CA TYR A 111 10.48 2.85 -4.99
C TYR A 111 11.19 1.52 -5.23
N ASN A 112 11.79 1.33 -6.41
CA ASN A 112 12.67 0.20 -6.65
C ASN A 112 13.94 0.34 -5.77
N PRO A 113 14.28 -0.68 -4.95
CA PRO A 113 15.46 -0.63 -4.08
C PRO A 113 16.79 -0.63 -4.85
N LEU A 114 16.78 -0.93 -6.15
CA LEU A 114 17.98 -0.92 -6.98
C LEU A 114 18.41 0.51 -7.32
N PRO A 115 19.73 0.79 -7.34
CA PRO A 115 20.25 2.07 -7.79
C PRO A 115 19.90 2.30 -9.27
N SER A 116 19.58 3.55 -9.60
CA SER A 116 19.09 3.92 -10.92
C SER A 116 20.25 3.96 -11.91
N LYS A 117 20.28 3.06 -12.89
CA LYS A 117 21.22 3.16 -14.03
C LYS A 117 20.77 4.18 -15.08
N SER A 118 19.52 4.62 -15.00
CA SER A 118 18.85 5.53 -15.93
C SER A 118 17.80 6.37 -15.19
N ASN A 119 17.18 7.33 -15.88
CA ASN A 119 16.06 8.11 -15.33
C ASN A 119 14.96 7.19 -14.79
N THR A 120 14.36 7.61 -13.67
CA THR A 120 13.17 6.97 -13.10
C THR A 120 12.08 6.94 -14.17
N LYS A 121 11.51 5.76 -14.41
CA LYS A 121 10.47 5.56 -15.42
C LYS A 121 9.15 6.07 -14.88
N MET A 122 8.40 6.77 -15.72
CA MET A 122 7.02 7.15 -15.44
C MET A 122 6.10 6.57 -16.51
N ILE A 123 4.99 6.00 -16.09
CA ILE A 123 3.94 5.52 -16.99
C ILE A 123 2.66 6.27 -16.63
N PRO A 124 2.13 7.11 -17.54
CA PRO A 124 0.84 7.74 -17.32
C PRO A 124 -0.26 6.68 -17.34
N LEU A 125 -1.20 6.80 -16.42
CA LEU A 125 -2.43 6.02 -16.40
C LEU A 125 -3.59 6.88 -16.90
N PRO A 126 -4.72 6.28 -17.29
CA PRO A 126 -5.89 7.05 -17.68
C PRO A 126 -6.34 8.03 -16.58
N PRO A 127 -7.02 9.13 -16.92
CA PRO A 127 -7.70 9.98 -15.96
C PRO A 127 -8.69 9.21 -15.08
N LEU A 128 -8.67 9.41 -13.76
CA LEU A 128 -9.66 8.75 -12.88
C LEU A 128 -11.06 9.31 -13.11
N THR A 129 -12.03 8.40 -13.18
CA THR A 129 -13.45 8.70 -13.31
C THR A 129 -14.21 8.18 -12.08
N SER A 130 -15.10 8.99 -11.53
CA SER A 130 -15.97 8.57 -10.42
C SER A 130 -17.17 7.80 -10.96
N MET A 131 -17.56 6.73 -10.27
CA MET A 131 -18.82 6.03 -10.52
C MET A 131 -19.95 6.53 -9.61
N LEU A 132 -21.19 6.11 -9.88
CA LEU A 132 -22.33 6.40 -9.01
C LEU A 132 -22.06 5.83 -7.60
N TYR A 133 -22.23 6.66 -6.56
CA TYR A 133 -21.87 6.36 -5.16
C TYR A 133 -20.36 6.16 -4.88
N GLY A 134 -19.49 6.45 -5.86
CA GLY A 134 -18.04 6.40 -5.73
C GLY A 134 -17.38 7.79 -5.66
N GLN A 135 -16.08 7.82 -5.38
CA GLN A 135 -15.26 9.02 -5.40
C GLN A 135 -13.80 8.66 -5.71
N THR A 136 -13.04 9.61 -6.26
CA THR A 136 -11.65 9.42 -6.69
C THR A 136 -10.64 10.35 -6.01
N LYS A 137 -11.08 11.16 -5.05
CA LYS A 137 -10.28 12.19 -4.36
C LYS A 137 -9.42 11.61 -3.25
N VAL A 138 -9.96 10.66 -2.49
CA VAL A 138 -9.27 10.05 -1.35
C VAL A 138 -8.93 8.61 -1.72
N VAL A 139 -7.66 8.39 -2.08
CA VAL A 139 -7.11 7.04 -2.28
C VAL A 139 -6.86 6.40 -0.92
N TRP A 140 -7.28 5.16 -0.78
CA TRP A 140 -7.10 4.38 0.44
C TRP A 140 -5.87 3.49 0.36
N ASN A 141 -5.78 2.66 -0.68
CA ASN A 141 -4.55 1.93 -1.00
C ASN A 141 -4.50 1.54 -2.49
N VAL A 142 -3.36 1.01 -2.90
CA VAL A 142 -3.07 0.59 -4.27
C VAL A 142 -2.47 -0.81 -4.29
N ALA A 143 -2.68 -1.55 -5.37
CA ALA A 143 -2.09 -2.87 -5.58
C ALA A 143 -1.70 -3.06 -7.05
N MET A 144 -0.62 -3.82 -7.27
CA MET A 144 -0.15 -4.21 -8.60
C MET A 144 -0.01 -5.71 -8.71
N SER A 145 -0.44 -6.28 -9.85
CA SER A 145 -0.33 -7.71 -10.09
C SER A 145 1.10 -8.18 -10.33
N SER A 146 1.94 -7.31 -10.90
CA SER A 146 3.34 -7.59 -11.22
C SER A 146 4.24 -6.38 -10.94
N SER A 147 5.52 -6.64 -10.69
CA SER A 147 6.58 -5.63 -10.62
C SER A 147 7.02 -5.11 -11.98
N SER A 148 6.55 -5.72 -13.07
CA SER A 148 6.84 -5.32 -14.44
C SER A 148 5.56 -4.82 -15.13
N PRO A 149 5.30 -3.50 -15.16
CA PRO A 149 4.08 -2.94 -15.76
C PRO A 149 3.98 -3.11 -17.28
N HIS A 150 5.04 -3.61 -17.92
CA HIS A 150 5.05 -3.90 -19.36
C HIS A 150 4.56 -5.32 -19.70
N GLU A 151 4.46 -6.21 -18.70
CA GLU A 151 3.87 -7.53 -18.88
C GLU A 151 2.42 -7.43 -19.36
N GLU A 152 2.00 -8.35 -20.23
CA GLU A 152 0.72 -8.29 -20.93
C GLU A 152 -0.50 -8.28 -20.00
N ASP A 153 -0.36 -8.93 -18.85
CA ASP A 153 -1.41 -9.04 -17.83
C ASP A 153 -1.08 -8.26 -16.55
N CYS A 154 -0.15 -7.31 -16.62
CA CYS A 154 0.02 -6.39 -15.50
C CYS A 154 -1.21 -5.49 -15.37
N VAL A 155 -1.86 -5.57 -14.21
CA VAL A 155 -3.01 -4.76 -13.83
C VAL A 155 -2.66 -4.02 -12.56
N VAL A 156 -3.05 -2.76 -12.53
CA VAL A 156 -2.96 -1.92 -11.36
C VAL A 156 -4.36 -1.61 -10.86
N ALA A 157 -4.50 -1.56 -9.54
CA ALA A 157 -5.76 -1.31 -8.90
C ALA A 157 -5.62 -0.24 -7.83
N ILE A 158 -6.59 0.67 -7.80
CA ILE A 158 -6.68 1.75 -6.81
C ILE A 158 -8.00 1.58 -6.07
N LYS A 159 -7.91 1.46 -4.76
CA LYS A 159 -9.05 1.50 -3.86
C LYS A 159 -9.20 2.92 -3.33
N PHE A 160 -10.43 3.42 -3.37
CA PHE A 160 -10.78 4.73 -2.82
C PHE A 160 -11.53 4.60 -1.50
N LEU A 161 -11.56 5.69 -0.71
CA LEU A 161 -12.51 5.83 0.40
C LEU A 161 -13.94 5.63 -0.12
N GLY A 162 -14.74 4.82 0.58
CA GLY A 162 -16.05 4.36 0.10
C GLY A 162 -15.96 3.09 -0.73
N ARG A 163 -16.80 3.00 -1.77
CA ARG A 163 -17.10 1.72 -2.46
C ARG A 163 -16.55 1.62 -3.88
N GLN A 164 -15.55 2.42 -4.23
CA GLN A 164 -14.99 2.41 -5.58
C GLN A 164 -13.64 1.70 -5.62
N LEU A 165 -13.54 0.73 -6.53
CA LEU A 165 -12.31 0.07 -6.93
C LEU A 165 -12.09 0.32 -8.43
N SER A 166 -10.94 0.88 -8.80
CA SER A 166 -10.62 1.16 -10.21
C SER A 166 -9.41 0.33 -10.63
N MET A 167 -9.52 -0.34 -11.78
CA MET A 167 -8.45 -1.17 -12.35
C MET A 167 -8.09 -0.74 -13.77
N CYS A 168 -6.81 -0.83 -14.15
CA CYS A 168 -6.38 -0.69 -15.55
C CYS A 168 -5.06 -1.42 -15.82
N LYS A 169 -4.80 -1.73 -17.10
CA LYS A 169 -3.51 -2.18 -17.62
C LYS A 169 -2.62 -0.97 -17.97
N PRO A 170 -1.48 -0.75 -17.29
CA PRO A 170 -0.60 0.39 -17.56
C PRO A 170 -0.14 0.45 -19.02
N GLY A 171 -0.25 1.64 -19.64
CA GLY A 171 0.19 1.86 -21.02
C GLY A 171 -0.62 1.15 -22.11
N ARG A 172 -1.70 0.44 -21.75
CA ARG A 172 -2.56 -0.29 -22.70
C ARG A 172 -4.00 0.19 -22.65
N ASP A 173 -4.57 0.26 -21.45
CA ASP A 173 -5.95 0.71 -21.29
C ASP A 173 -6.05 2.23 -21.44
N HIS A 174 -7.09 2.69 -22.13
CA HIS A 174 -7.41 4.11 -22.29
C HIS A 174 -8.37 4.65 -21.22
N ALA A 175 -8.94 3.77 -20.39
CA ALA A 175 -9.88 4.12 -19.33
C ALA A 175 -9.77 3.15 -18.16
N TRP A 176 -10.25 3.56 -16.99
CA TRP A 176 -10.35 2.69 -15.83
C TRP A 176 -11.60 1.83 -15.90
N THR A 177 -11.45 0.55 -15.54
CA THR A 177 -12.57 -0.32 -15.21
C THR A 177 -12.94 -0.07 -13.75
N ASN A 178 -14.04 0.65 -13.54
CA ASN A 178 -14.56 0.95 -12.20
C ASN A 178 -15.51 -0.15 -11.74
N ARG A 179 -15.31 -0.65 -10.53
CA ARG A 179 -16.14 -1.68 -9.91
C ARG A 179 -16.64 -1.22 -8.55
N LEU A 180 -17.89 -1.58 -8.25
CA LEU A 180 -18.49 -1.32 -6.96
C LEU A 180 -18.01 -2.37 -5.95
N ILE A 181 -17.53 -1.90 -4.81
CA ILE A 181 -17.29 -2.76 -3.65
C ILE A 181 -18.66 -3.09 -3.05
N PRO A 182 -19.02 -4.39 -2.95
CA PRO A 182 -20.39 -4.82 -2.63
C PRO A 182 -20.78 -4.67 -1.15
N PHE A 183 -19.94 -4.03 -0.33
CA PHE A 183 -20.18 -3.75 1.08
C PHE A 183 -19.72 -2.35 1.45
N ASP A 184 -20.32 -1.80 2.51
CA ASP A 184 -19.90 -0.54 3.13
C ASP A 184 -18.75 -0.77 4.12
N CYS A 185 -18.21 0.31 4.70
CA CYS A 185 -17.19 0.23 5.76
C CYS A 185 -15.88 -0.47 5.37
N ALA A 186 -15.49 -0.41 4.10
CA ALA A 186 -14.28 -1.05 3.62
C ALA A 186 -13.00 -0.32 4.08
N GLU A 187 -13.08 0.85 4.71
CA GLU A 187 -11.92 1.68 5.08
C GLU A 187 -10.92 0.93 5.96
N ASN A 188 -11.36 -0.06 6.71
CA ASN A 188 -10.43 -0.82 7.54
C ASN A 188 -9.66 -1.89 6.75
N SER A 189 -9.90 -2.07 5.46
CA SER A 189 -9.35 -3.22 4.71
C SER A 189 -8.34 -2.80 3.64
N ASN A 190 -7.30 -3.59 3.42
CA ASN A 190 -6.33 -3.31 2.35
C ASN A 190 -6.51 -4.21 1.13
N LEU A 191 -6.41 -3.60 -0.04
CA LEU A 191 -6.40 -4.29 -1.33
C LEU A 191 -5.04 -4.97 -1.53
N MET A 192 -5.08 -6.23 -1.94
CA MET A 192 -3.90 -7.03 -2.20
C MET A 192 -4.11 -7.83 -3.48
N TYR A 193 -3.04 -8.13 -4.24
CA TYR A 193 -3.10 -9.05 -5.37
C TYR A 193 -2.44 -10.37 -5.01
N SER A 194 -3.16 -11.48 -5.15
CA SER A 194 -2.61 -12.83 -5.04
C SER A 194 -2.07 -13.29 -6.39
N LYS A 195 -0.78 -13.67 -6.41
CA LYS A 195 -0.17 -14.25 -7.61
C LYS A 195 -0.64 -15.67 -7.83
N LYS A 196 -0.86 -16.42 -6.74
CA LYS A 196 -1.37 -17.79 -6.76
C LYS A 196 -2.74 -17.88 -7.43
N ASP A 197 -3.66 -17.02 -7.01
CA ASP A 197 -5.06 -17.09 -7.48
C ASP A 197 -5.34 -16.14 -8.66
N GLN A 198 -4.37 -15.30 -9.02
CA GLN A 198 -4.46 -14.28 -10.07
C GLN A 198 -5.64 -13.31 -9.86
N ARG A 199 -5.83 -12.87 -8.61
CA ARG A 199 -6.99 -12.07 -8.20
C ARG A 199 -6.59 -10.94 -7.26
N PHE A 200 -7.35 -9.86 -7.33
CA PHE A 200 -7.35 -8.86 -6.27
C PHE A 200 -8.27 -9.30 -5.16
N TYR A 201 -7.81 -9.17 -3.92
CA TYR A 201 -8.52 -9.52 -2.70
C TYR A 201 -8.72 -8.30 -1.82
N LEU A 202 -9.88 -8.24 -1.16
CA LEU A 202 -10.22 -7.24 -0.16
C LEU A 202 -11.02 -7.93 0.96
N PRO A 203 -10.54 -7.89 2.22
CA PRO A 203 -11.34 -8.33 3.36
C PRO A 203 -12.64 -7.51 3.46
N ALA A 204 -13.75 -8.19 3.73
CA ALA A 204 -15.00 -7.52 4.09
C ALA A 204 -14.95 -7.00 5.53
N PRO A 205 -15.81 -6.06 5.95
CA PRO A 205 -15.92 -5.63 7.34
C PRO A 205 -16.07 -6.81 8.29
N GLY A 206 -15.33 -6.77 9.40
CA GLY A 206 -15.25 -7.90 10.35
C GLY A 206 -14.26 -9.00 9.93
N SER A 207 -13.85 -9.02 8.66
CA SER A 207 -12.92 -10.00 8.08
C SER A 207 -13.37 -11.45 8.22
N ASN A 208 -14.67 -11.69 8.11
CA ASN A 208 -15.23 -13.05 8.01
C ASN A 208 -15.39 -13.51 6.55
N TYR A 209 -15.32 -12.56 5.61
CA TYR A 209 -15.39 -12.84 4.18
C TYR A 209 -14.25 -12.14 3.46
N LEU A 210 -13.75 -12.78 2.42
CA LEU A 210 -12.80 -12.25 1.48
C LEU A 210 -13.50 -12.02 0.14
N CYS A 211 -13.55 -10.77 -0.29
CA CYS A 211 -14.06 -10.41 -1.59
C CYS A 211 -12.92 -10.42 -2.60
N SER A 212 -13.18 -10.95 -3.79
CA SER A 212 -12.19 -11.07 -4.85
C SER A 212 -12.69 -10.61 -6.19
N TRP A 213 -11.79 -10.03 -6.98
CA TRP A 213 -12.04 -9.62 -8.35
C TRP A 213 -11.07 -10.34 -9.29
N ASP A 214 -11.66 -11.08 -10.21
CA ASP A 214 -10.97 -11.69 -11.33
C ASP A 214 -10.71 -10.64 -12.41
N LEU A 215 -9.56 -10.72 -13.06
CA LEU A 215 -9.21 -9.84 -14.17
C LEU A 215 -10.12 -10.06 -15.38
N HIS A 216 -10.66 -11.27 -15.54
CA HIS A 216 -11.47 -11.67 -16.69
C HIS A 216 -12.97 -11.71 -16.42
N ASN A 217 -13.38 -11.74 -15.15
CA ASN A 217 -14.80 -11.76 -14.76
C ASN A 217 -15.18 -10.46 -14.04
N ASN A 218 -16.33 -9.90 -14.37
CA ASN A 218 -16.83 -8.67 -13.77
C ASN A 218 -17.36 -8.85 -12.35
N ASP A 219 -17.90 -10.04 -12.03
CA ASP A 219 -18.59 -10.26 -10.77
C ASP A 219 -17.61 -10.54 -9.61
N PRO A 220 -17.74 -9.84 -8.48
CA PRO A 220 -16.97 -10.15 -7.29
C PRO A 220 -17.38 -11.51 -6.72
N LYS A 221 -16.40 -12.28 -6.26
CA LYS A 221 -16.64 -13.53 -5.52
C LYS A 221 -16.38 -13.32 -4.04
N PHE A 222 -17.16 -14.00 -3.22
CA PHE A 222 -17.00 -13.99 -1.77
C PHE A 222 -16.62 -15.37 -1.28
N ASN A 223 -15.58 -15.40 -0.45
CA ASN A 223 -15.10 -16.59 0.21
C ASN A 223 -15.22 -16.37 1.71
N GLU A 224 -15.84 -17.30 2.43
CA GLU A 224 -15.85 -17.26 3.89
C GLU A 224 -14.44 -17.60 4.41
N LEU A 225 -13.93 -16.77 5.32
CA LEU A 225 -12.64 -16.98 5.96
C LEU A 225 -12.86 -17.76 7.25
N VAL A 226 -12.29 -18.95 7.32
CA VAL A 226 -12.33 -19.79 8.51
C VAL A 226 -10.97 -19.75 9.19
N PHE A 227 -10.95 -19.22 10.41
CA PHE A 227 -9.73 -19.16 11.21
C PHE A 227 -9.79 -20.17 12.36
N HIS A 228 -8.85 -21.10 12.36
CA HIS A 228 -8.62 -21.97 13.50
C HIS A 228 -7.71 -21.26 14.51
N ASN A 229 -7.81 -21.64 15.79
CA ASN A 229 -6.96 -21.11 16.88
C ASN A 229 -7.12 -19.61 17.17
N LEU A 230 -8.37 -19.14 17.29
CA LEU A 230 -8.64 -17.78 17.77
C LEU A 230 -8.01 -17.54 19.16
N PRO A 231 -7.41 -16.36 19.40
CA PRO A 231 -6.74 -16.08 20.66
C PRO A 231 -7.75 -16.06 21.81
N GLN A 232 -7.46 -16.80 22.88
CA GLN A 232 -8.22 -16.74 24.12
C GLN A 232 -7.76 -15.53 24.94
N LEU A 233 -8.43 -14.40 24.73
CA LEU A 233 -8.16 -13.16 25.46
C LEU A 233 -9.21 -12.95 26.56
N PRO A 234 -8.80 -12.39 27.72
CA PRO A 234 -9.75 -11.97 28.75
C PRO A 234 -10.64 -10.83 28.23
N HIS A 235 -11.82 -10.67 28.81
CA HIS A 235 -12.80 -9.66 28.37
C HIS A 235 -12.21 -8.24 28.32
N SER A 236 -11.42 -7.85 29.33
CA SER A 236 -10.76 -6.54 29.37
C SER A 236 -9.77 -6.28 28.24
N ALA A 237 -9.16 -7.34 27.69
CA ALA A 237 -8.28 -7.21 26.52
C ALA A 237 -9.09 -7.01 25.24
N TRP A 238 -10.26 -7.66 25.11
CA TRP A 238 -11.18 -7.41 24.00
C TRP A 238 -11.71 -5.97 24.02
N GLU A 239 -12.15 -5.48 25.18
CA GLU A 239 -12.59 -4.09 25.35
C GLU A 239 -11.49 -3.09 24.96
N ALA A 240 -10.24 -3.38 25.30
CA ALA A 240 -9.10 -2.55 24.91
C ALA A 240 -8.90 -2.54 23.39
N LEU A 241 -9.06 -3.68 22.70
CA LEU A 241 -8.94 -3.76 21.24
C LEU A 241 -10.11 -3.07 20.52
N ASP A 242 -11.33 -3.17 21.06
CA ASP A 242 -12.52 -2.50 20.51
C ASP A 242 -12.40 -0.97 20.57
N SER A 243 -11.59 -0.45 21.50
CA SER A 243 -11.26 0.99 21.56
C SER A 243 -10.19 1.43 20.55
N CYS A 244 -9.54 0.50 19.85
CA CYS A 244 -8.48 0.80 18.88
C CYS A 244 -9.03 0.99 17.46
N PHE A 245 -8.31 1.76 16.65
CA PHE A 245 -8.50 1.73 15.21
C PHE A 245 -7.92 0.42 14.64
N ARG A 246 -8.76 -0.37 13.98
CA ARG A 246 -8.40 -1.66 13.40
C ARG A 246 -8.26 -1.57 11.89
N GLU A 247 -7.15 -2.09 11.36
CA GLU A 247 -6.98 -2.38 9.95
C GLU A 247 -6.81 -3.89 9.74
N ASP A 248 -7.39 -4.40 8.66
CA ASP A 248 -7.42 -5.79 8.25
C ASP A 248 -6.65 -5.92 6.92
N HIS A 249 -5.52 -6.61 6.97
CA HIS A 249 -4.60 -6.77 5.84
C HIS A 249 -4.59 -8.22 5.39
N TRP A 250 -4.98 -8.46 4.14
CA TRP A 250 -4.76 -9.76 3.51
C TRP A 250 -3.35 -9.80 2.91
N VAL A 251 -2.56 -10.82 3.26
CA VAL A 251 -1.18 -10.96 2.78
C VAL A 251 -0.89 -12.39 2.36
N GLU A 252 -0.02 -12.55 1.37
CA GLU A 252 0.45 -13.84 0.84
C GLU A 252 1.96 -13.91 1.02
N SER A 253 2.44 -15.04 1.54
CA SER A 253 3.87 -15.30 1.68
C SER A 253 4.50 -15.64 0.32
N PRO A 254 5.84 -15.58 0.20
CA PRO A 254 6.54 -16.10 -0.98
C PRO A 254 6.28 -17.59 -1.27
N SER A 255 5.89 -18.37 -0.25
CA SER A 255 5.48 -19.77 -0.38
C SER A 255 4.02 -19.96 -0.84
N GLY A 256 3.26 -18.87 -1.04
CA GLY A 256 1.86 -18.92 -1.46
C GLY A 256 0.86 -19.22 -0.33
N GLN A 257 1.28 -19.06 0.94
CA GLN A 257 0.39 -19.18 2.09
C GLN A 257 -0.26 -17.82 2.37
N SER A 258 -1.55 -17.83 2.69
CA SER A 258 -2.31 -16.61 2.94
C SER A 258 -2.55 -16.39 4.43
N PHE A 259 -2.53 -15.12 4.84
CA PHE A 259 -2.75 -14.71 6.21
C PHE A 259 -3.63 -13.46 6.26
N LEU A 260 -4.52 -13.43 7.24
CA LEU A 260 -5.16 -12.20 7.69
C LEU A 260 -4.35 -11.60 8.82
N VAL A 261 -3.90 -10.36 8.65
CA VAL A 261 -3.23 -9.58 9.68
C VAL A 261 -4.16 -8.48 10.16
N ARG A 262 -4.57 -8.55 11.44
CA ARG A 262 -5.34 -7.50 12.10
C ARG A 262 -4.40 -6.59 12.86
N TRP A 263 -4.40 -5.31 12.51
CA TRP A 263 -3.54 -4.29 13.06
C TRP A 263 -4.37 -3.32 13.90
N TYR A 264 -4.12 -3.25 15.19
CA TYR A 264 -4.81 -2.39 16.13
C TYR A 264 -3.89 -1.24 16.55
N SER A 265 -4.31 -0.02 16.24
CA SER A 265 -3.58 1.20 16.57
C SER A 265 -4.41 2.07 17.50
N VAL A 266 -3.76 2.68 18.49
CA VAL A 266 -4.41 3.62 19.41
C VAL A 266 -4.28 5.02 18.83
N VAL A 267 -5.35 5.80 18.87
CA VAL A 267 -5.29 7.24 18.51
C VAL A 267 -4.21 7.90 19.38
N PRO A 268 -3.31 8.73 18.81
CA PRO A 268 -2.20 9.29 19.57
C PRO A 268 -2.71 10.20 20.70
N SER A 269 -2.75 9.68 21.93
CA SER A 269 -2.49 10.52 23.10
C SER A 269 -0.97 10.66 23.23
N LEU A 270 -0.50 11.69 23.95
CA LEU A 270 0.93 12.06 24.10
C LEU A 270 1.88 10.90 24.53
N ARG A 271 1.35 9.71 24.85
CA ARG A 271 2.09 8.48 25.08
C ARG A 271 1.78 7.51 23.95
N SER A 272 2.69 7.37 22.98
CA SER A 272 2.56 6.38 21.91
C SER A 272 2.57 4.96 22.52
N LYS A 273 1.43 4.27 22.51
CA LYS A 273 1.41 2.82 22.72
C LYS A 273 1.77 2.15 21.40
N ASP A 274 2.60 1.11 21.47
CA ASP A 274 2.90 0.29 20.31
C ASP A 274 1.60 -0.37 19.79
N PRO A 275 1.45 -0.52 18.46
CA PRO A 275 0.28 -1.18 17.88
C PRO A 275 0.28 -2.67 18.23
N ILE A 276 -0.93 -3.23 18.38
CA ILE A 276 -1.11 -4.67 18.60
C ILE A 276 -1.39 -5.32 17.25
N VAL A 277 -0.71 -6.42 16.95
CA VAL A 277 -0.87 -7.16 15.69
C VAL A 277 -1.28 -8.60 15.98
N MET A 278 -2.31 -9.06 15.28
CA MET A 278 -2.74 -10.46 15.29
C MET A 278 -2.63 -11.03 13.89
N VAL A 279 -2.13 -12.25 13.78
CA VAL A 279 -1.96 -12.94 12.49
C VAL A 279 -2.74 -14.24 12.53
N PHE A 280 -3.63 -14.41 11.56
CA PHE A 280 -4.45 -15.60 11.39
C PHE A 280 -4.07 -16.25 10.07
N ARG A 281 -3.69 -17.52 10.12
CA ARG A 281 -3.43 -18.31 8.92
C ARG A 281 -4.78 -18.79 8.37
N GLU A 282 -4.97 -18.63 7.06
CA GLU A 282 -6.02 -19.33 6.34
C GLU A 282 -5.51 -20.74 5.99
N GLU A 283 -6.31 -21.76 6.30
CA GLU A 283 -6.03 -23.17 5.98
C GLU A 283 -6.94 -23.68 4.87
#